data_AF-A0A9Q3FHV5-F1
#
_entry.id   AF-A0A9Q3FHV5-F1
#
_cell.length_a   1.000
_cell.length_b   1.000
_cell.length_c   1.000
_cell.angle_alpha   90.00
_cell.angle_beta   90.00
_cell.angle_gamma   90.00
#
_symmetry.space_group_name_H-M   'P 1'
#
loop_
_entity.id
_entity.type
_entity.pdbx_description
1 polymer ?
#
loop_
_entity_poly.entity_id
_entity_poly.type
_entity_poly.pdbx_seq_one_letter_code
_entity_poly.pdbx_strand_id
1 'polypeptide(L)'
;MPKALQRLPLLQTLNSLQFINSLSSDSDSDIQEYIILSDMITSQRYINPWRRYPPHYMYTMNDLQTLSSEKFLQLCRTTHESFEKLAAQIQADKTFQNSSQNKQRNLSIQLAVALSRLGSNGNEATLGKIGISYGAIVLYTQRVIQILMKLKHKVILWPTIE
;
A
#
# COMPACT_ATOMS: atom_id res chain seq x y z
N MET A 1 11.91 18.92 16.32
CA MET A 1 11.59 17.52 16.69
C MET A 1 12.87 16.86 17.19
N PRO A 2 12.88 16.24 18.39
CA PRO A 2 14.09 15.63 18.93
C PRO A 2 14.55 14.47 18.04
N LYS A 3 15.85 14.40 17.76
CA LYS A 3 16.44 13.33 16.94
C LYS A 3 16.35 12.00 17.70
N ALA A 4 16.30 10.86 17.00
CA ALA A 4 16.17 9.52 17.63
C ALA A 4 17.19 9.26 18.76
N LEU A 5 18.40 9.81 18.63
CA LEU A 5 19.48 9.75 19.64
C LEU A 5 19.15 10.51 20.94
N GLN A 6 18.30 11.53 20.90
CA GLN A 6 17.87 12.32 22.05
C GLN A 6 16.63 11.72 22.74
N ARG A 7 15.96 10.73 22.15
CA ARG A 7 14.71 10.15 22.68
C ARG A 7 14.94 9.00 23.67
N LEU A 8 15.88 8.12 23.37
CA LEU A 8 16.26 7.01 24.25
C LEU A 8 16.67 7.48 25.66
N PRO A 9 17.51 8.52 25.83
CA PRO A 9 17.85 8.99 27.17
C PRO A 9 16.62 9.54 27.91
N LEU A 10 15.68 10.21 27.23
CA LEU A 10 14.47 10.74 27.86
C LEU A 10 13.55 9.63 28.42
N LEU A 11 13.40 8.52 27.70
CA LEU A 11 12.65 7.36 28.18
C LEU A 11 13.36 6.68 29.35
N GLN A 12 14.68 6.56 29.28
CA GLN A 12 15.47 5.99 30.37
C GLN A 12 15.40 6.86 31.63
N THR A 13 15.47 8.18 31.50
CA THR A 13 15.31 9.12 32.63
C THR A 13 13.91 9.06 33.24
N LEU A 14 12.86 8.93 32.41
CA LEU A 14 11.48 8.84 32.91
C LEU A 14 11.27 7.55 33.71
N ASN A 15 11.75 6.41 33.20
CA ASN A 15 11.68 5.13 33.90
C ASN A 15 12.48 5.12 35.21
N SER A 16 13.64 5.77 35.24
CA SER A 16 14.45 5.86 36.46
C SER A 16 13.83 6.81 37.49
N LEU A 17 13.21 7.93 37.07
CA LEU A 17 12.43 8.79 37.96
C LEU A 17 11.19 8.09 38.51
N GLN A 18 10.50 7.28 37.69
CA GLN A 18 9.36 6.47 38.14
C GLN A 18 9.78 5.49 39.24
N PHE A 19 10.91 4.82 39.04
CA PHE A 19 11.45 3.89 40.03
C PHE A 19 11.85 4.61 41.33
N ILE A 20 12.56 5.75 41.23
CA ILE A 20 12.98 6.53 42.41
C ILE A 20 11.77 7.03 43.20
N ASN A 21 10.76 7.59 42.53
CA ASN A 21 9.57 8.10 43.22
C ASN A 21 8.75 6.98 43.88
N SER A 22 8.69 5.79 43.27
CA SER A 22 8.04 4.63 43.90
C SER A 22 8.74 4.14 45.18
N LEU A 23 10.02 4.47 45.36
CA LEU A 23 10.80 4.13 46.55
C LEU A 23 10.78 5.24 47.62
N SER A 24 10.49 6.48 47.25
CA SER A 24 10.55 7.65 48.13
C SER A 24 9.20 8.14 48.64
N SER A 25 8.10 7.77 47.99
CA SER A 25 6.75 8.22 48.34
C SER A 25 6.06 7.22 49.26
N ASP A 26 5.73 7.65 50.49
CA ASP A 26 4.99 6.84 51.48
C ASP A 26 3.46 6.92 51.29
N SER A 27 2.99 7.81 50.40
CA SER A 27 1.58 8.12 50.12
C SER A 27 1.11 7.52 48.79
N ASP A 28 0.14 6.61 48.87
CA ASP A 28 -0.44 5.92 47.70
C ASP A 28 -1.10 6.89 46.70
N SER A 29 -1.57 8.05 47.17
CA SER A 29 -2.12 9.13 46.34
C SER A 29 -1.09 9.72 45.37
N ASP A 30 0.14 9.89 45.83
CA ASP A 30 1.19 10.60 45.10
C ASP A 30 1.83 9.67 44.07
N ILE A 31 1.87 8.37 44.40
CA ILE A 31 2.20 7.29 43.47
C ILE A 31 1.17 7.26 42.34
N GLN A 32 -0.12 7.35 42.66
CA GLN A 32 -1.19 7.32 41.67
C GLN A 32 -1.17 8.55 40.74
N GLU A 33 -0.97 9.75 41.30
CA GLU A 33 -0.82 10.98 40.51
C GLU A 33 0.38 10.89 39.55
N TYR A 34 1.51 10.37 40.02
CA TYR A 34 2.70 10.19 39.20
C TYR A 34 2.49 9.17 38.07
N ILE A 35 1.80 8.05 38.34
CA ILE A 35 1.45 7.05 37.32
C ILE A 35 0.60 7.71 36.22
N ILE A 36 -0.41 8.50 36.59
CA ILE A 36 -1.27 9.20 35.64
C ILE A 36 -0.46 10.18 34.78
N LEU A 37 0.43 10.97 35.39
CA LEU A 37 1.28 11.90 34.66
C LEU A 37 2.27 11.18 33.72
N SER A 38 2.84 10.05 34.17
CA SER A 38 3.74 9.23 33.35
C SER A 38 3.02 8.62 32.14
N ASP A 39 1.76 8.19 32.31
CA ASP A 39 0.93 7.65 31.24
C ASP A 39 0.53 8.75 30.24
N MET A 40 0.20 9.95 30.73
CA MET A 40 -0.06 11.11 29.87
C MET A 40 1.15 11.50 29.02
N ILE A 41 2.35 11.50 29.60
CA ILE A 41 3.59 11.84 28.90
C ILE A 41 3.96 10.74 27.89
N THR A 42 3.92 9.47 28.29
CA THR A 42 4.25 8.34 27.40
C THR A 42 3.22 8.15 26.29
N SER A 43 1.97 8.60 26.48
CA SER A 43 0.93 8.62 25.44
C SER A 43 1.16 9.67 24.35
N GLN A 44 2.12 10.59 24.50
CA GLN A 44 2.39 11.60 23.48
C GLN A 44 3.05 11.00 22.23
N ARG A 45 2.54 11.41 21.07
CA ARG A 45 2.96 10.95 19.72
C ARG A 45 4.48 11.02 19.46
N TYR A 46 5.18 11.93 20.12
CA TYR A 46 6.60 12.21 19.88
C TYR A 46 7.56 11.39 20.75
N ILE A 47 7.06 10.78 21.83
CA ILE A 47 7.86 9.96 22.75
C ILE A 47 7.87 8.49 22.30
N ASN A 48 6.74 8.01 21.77
CA ASN A 48 6.67 6.66 21.23
C ASN A 48 7.50 6.51 19.95
N PRO A 49 8.14 5.34 19.73
CA PRO A 49 8.71 5.04 18.43
C PRO A 49 7.64 5.18 17.36
N TRP A 50 7.98 5.86 16.26
CA TRP A 50 7.15 5.83 15.06
C TRP A 50 6.85 4.36 14.77
N ARG A 51 5.58 3.96 14.96
CA ARG A 51 5.10 2.68 14.45
C ARG A 51 5.30 2.78 12.95
N ARG A 52 6.28 2.03 12.41
CA ARG A 52 6.25 1.74 10.98
C ARG A 52 4.95 0.97 10.81
N TYR A 53 3.91 1.62 10.29
CA TYR A 53 2.82 0.87 9.71
C TYR A 53 3.47 -0.12 8.76
N PRO A 54 3.09 -1.42 8.79
CA PRO A 54 3.60 -2.36 7.81
C PRO A 54 3.41 -1.70 6.44
N PRO A 55 4.43 -1.76 5.56
CA PRO A 55 4.30 -1.18 4.22
C PRO A 55 2.97 -1.68 3.66
N HIS A 56 2.12 -0.75 3.21
CA HIS A 56 0.80 -1.03 2.68
C HIS A 56 0.84 -2.33 1.86
N TYR A 57 -0.06 -3.27 2.16
CA TYR A 57 -0.03 -4.61 1.58
C TYR A 57 0.12 -4.54 0.06
N MET A 58 1.31 -4.89 -0.40
CA MET A 58 1.70 -4.75 -1.78
C MET A 58 1.34 -6.03 -2.49
N TYR A 59 0.21 -6.02 -3.22
CA TYR A 59 -0.25 -7.19 -3.95
C TYR A 59 0.86 -7.75 -4.85
N THR A 60 1.12 -9.03 -4.65
CA THR A 60 2.00 -9.87 -5.46
C THR A 60 1.15 -10.61 -6.50
N MET A 61 1.80 -11.21 -7.50
CA MET A 61 1.11 -12.09 -8.45
C MET A 61 0.34 -13.22 -7.74
N ASN A 62 0.96 -13.86 -6.75
CA ASN A 62 0.33 -14.93 -5.98
C ASN A 62 -0.89 -14.44 -5.20
N ASP A 63 -0.84 -13.21 -4.70
CA ASP A 63 -1.97 -12.60 -3.99
C ASP A 63 -3.15 -12.40 -4.94
N LEU A 64 -2.90 -11.98 -6.18
CA LEU A 64 -3.97 -11.85 -7.18
C LEU A 64 -4.58 -13.20 -7.55
N GLN A 65 -3.77 -14.27 -7.63
CA GLN A 65 -4.23 -15.61 -7.99
C GLN A 65 -5.00 -16.32 -6.86
N THR A 66 -4.73 -15.99 -5.60
CA THR A 66 -5.41 -16.59 -4.45
C THR A 66 -6.73 -15.91 -4.07
N LEU A 67 -7.08 -14.81 -4.75
CA LEU A 67 -8.36 -14.13 -4.52
C LEU A 67 -9.54 -15.00 -4.96
N SER A 68 -10.64 -14.92 -4.22
CA SER A 68 -11.92 -15.47 -4.67
C SER A 68 -12.41 -14.70 -5.90
N SER A 69 -13.18 -15.36 -6.76
CA SER A 69 -13.73 -14.77 -7.99
C SER A 69 -14.45 -13.43 -7.74
N GLU A 70 -15.22 -13.33 -6.64
CA GLU A 70 -15.91 -12.10 -6.25
C GLU A 70 -14.96 -10.95 -5.92
N LYS A 71 -13.92 -11.23 -5.11
CA LYS A 71 -12.93 -10.22 -4.73
C LYS A 71 -12.07 -9.81 -5.91
N PHE A 72 -11.72 -10.77 -6.77
CA PHE A 72 -10.99 -10.49 -8.00
C PHE A 72 -11.80 -9.61 -8.94
N LEU A 73 -13.10 -9.91 -9.12
CA LEU A 73 -14.00 -9.10 -9.93
C LEU A 73 -14.23 -7.71 -9.32
N GLN A 74 -14.28 -7.59 -8.00
CA GLN A 74 -14.35 -6.30 -7.34
C GLN A 74 -13.08 -5.45 -7.58
N LEU A 75 -11.91 -6.08 -7.55
CA LEU A 75 -10.62 -5.42 -7.72
C LEU A 75 -10.32 -5.07 -9.18
N CYS A 76 -10.32 -6.08 -10.05
CA CYS A 76 -9.91 -6.02 -11.45
C CYS A 76 -11.07 -5.71 -12.41
N ARG A 77 -12.33 -5.80 -11.96
CA ARG A 77 -13.53 -5.58 -12.80
C ARG A 77 -13.69 -6.56 -13.96
N THR A 78 -12.97 -7.67 -13.92
CA THR A 78 -13.01 -8.76 -14.90
C THR A 78 -12.97 -10.10 -14.17
N THR A 79 -13.27 -11.19 -14.89
CA THR A 79 -13.00 -12.55 -14.39
C THR A 79 -11.51 -12.87 -14.49
N HIS A 80 -11.06 -13.88 -13.73
CA HIS A 80 -9.69 -14.42 -13.84
C HIS A 80 -9.36 -14.85 -15.26
N GLU A 81 -10.26 -15.58 -15.92
CA GLU A 81 -10.03 -16.12 -17.26
C GLU A 81 -9.84 -14.99 -18.29
N SER A 82 -10.71 -13.98 -18.30
CA SER A 82 -10.56 -12.85 -19.21
C SER A 82 -9.29 -12.04 -18.92
N PHE A 83 -8.94 -11.91 -17.64
CA PHE A 83 -7.71 -11.25 -17.23
C PHE A 83 -6.46 -11.97 -17.74
N GLU A 84 -6.39 -13.29 -17.58
CA GLU A 84 -5.26 -14.09 -18.04
C GLU A 84 -5.15 -14.11 -19.56
N LYS A 85 -6.29 -14.23 -20.27
CA LYS A 85 -6.35 -14.10 -21.73
C LYS A 85 -5.80 -12.76 -22.20
N LEU A 86 -6.22 -11.67 -21.57
CA LEU A 86 -5.73 -10.33 -21.90
C LEU A 86 -4.23 -10.19 -21.59
N ALA A 87 -3.79 -10.67 -20.43
CA ALA A 87 -2.37 -10.64 -20.03
C ALA A 87 -1.49 -11.39 -21.03
N ALA A 88 -1.91 -12.58 -21.45
CA ALA A 88 -1.19 -13.38 -22.45
C ALA A 88 -1.08 -12.67 -23.81
N GLN A 89 -2.14 -11.97 -24.25
CA GLN A 89 -2.13 -11.22 -25.51
C GLN A 89 -1.15 -10.04 -25.50
N ILE A 90 -0.95 -9.40 -24.35
CA ILE A 90 -0.15 -8.16 -24.23
C ILE A 90 1.27 -8.39 -23.72
N GLN A 91 1.58 -9.58 -23.18
CA GLN A 91 2.86 -9.88 -22.54
C GLN A 91 4.09 -9.71 -23.43
N ALA A 92 3.93 -9.93 -24.74
CA ALA A 92 5.02 -9.80 -25.71
C ALA A 92 5.34 -8.33 -26.09
N ASP A 93 4.51 -7.36 -25.71
CA ASP A 93 4.73 -5.95 -26.10
C ASP A 93 5.94 -5.34 -25.36
N LYS A 94 6.78 -4.62 -26.10
CA LYS A 94 7.98 -3.95 -25.60
C LYS A 94 7.71 -2.96 -24.47
N THR A 95 6.49 -2.46 -24.34
CA THR A 95 6.07 -1.52 -23.29
C THR A 95 6.19 -2.12 -21.88
N PHE A 96 6.16 -3.45 -21.76
CA PHE A 96 6.37 -4.18 -20.50
C PHE A 96 7.77 -4.77 -20.36
N GLN A 97 8.66 -4.47 -21.31
CA GLN A 97 10.07 -4.83 -21.28
C GLN A 97 10.88 -3.59 -20.89
N ASN A 98 11.95 -3.80 -20.12
CA ASN A 98 12.85 -2.71 -19.73
C ASN A 98 14.30 -3.11 -20.03
N SER A 99 15.06 -2.18 -20.59
CA SER A 99 16.51 -2.31 -20.76
C SER A 99 17.31 -1.75 -19.57
N SER A 100 16.65 -1.25 -18.52
CA SER A 100 17.32 -0.74 -17.31
C SER A 100 17.70 -1.83 -16.31
N GLN A 101 18.68 -1.55 -15.45
CA GLN A 101 19.07 -2.42 -14.34
C GLN A 101 17.94 -2.64 -13.30
N ASN A 102 16.95 -1.74 -13.25
CA ASN A 102 15.78 -1.88 -12.40
C ASN A 102 14.67 -2.63 -13.14
N LYS A 103 14.35 -3.83 -12.65
CA LYS A 103 13.26 -4.66 -13.20
C LYS A 103 11.94 -3.91 -13.08
N GLN A 104 11.19 -3.87 -14.19
CA GLN A 104 9.82 -3.37 -14.15
C GLN A 104 8.93 -4.29 -13.30
N ARG A 105 7.87 -3.71 -12.74
CA ARG A 105 6.82 -4.46 -12.04
C ARG A 105 6.20 -5.50 -12.98
N ASN A 106 5.81 -6.66 -12.44
CA ASN A 106 5.11 -7.70 -13.21
C ASN A 106 3.88 -7.12 -13.95
N LEU A 107 3.70 -7.52 -15.20
CA LEU A 107 2.58 -7.14 -16.06
C LEU A 107 1.23 -7.25 -15.36
N SER A 108 0.95 -8.38 -14.70
CA SER A 108 -0.33 -8.65 -14.06
C SER A 108 -0.65 -7.61 -12.97
N ILE A 109 0.37 -7.14 -12.26
CA ILE A 109 0.19 -6.09 -11.25
C ILE A 109 -0.13 -4.76 -11.93
N GLN A 110 0.60 -4.41 -12.99
CA GLN A 110 0.32 -3.19 -13.77
C GLN A 110 -1.09 -3.22 -14.37
N LEU A 111 -1.51 -4.38 -14.90
CA LEU A 111 -2.82 -4.61 -15.48
C LEU A 111 -3.93 -4.53 -14.44
N ALA A 112 -3.79 -5.20 -13.28
CA ALA A 112 -4.75 -5.14 -12.20
C ALA A 112 -4.97 -3.71 -11.69
N VAL A 113 -3.88 -2.95 -11.51
CA VAL A 113 -3.95 -1.53 -11.12
C VAL A 113 -4.68 -0.70 -12.17
N ALA A 114 -4.37 -0.90 -13.45
CA ALA A 114 -4.99 -0.16 -14.54
C ALA A 114 -6.50 -0.45 -14.63
N LEU A 115 -6.90 -1.72 -14.61
CA LEU A 115 -8.31 -2.12 -14.67
C LEU A 115 -9.07 -1.65 -13.43
N SER A 116 -8.47 -1.76 -12.25
CA SER A 116 -9.04 -1.24 -11.00
C SER A 116 -9.31 0.26 -11.09
N ARG A 117 -8.38 1.03 -11.66
CA ARG A 117 -8.54 2.48 -11.88
C ARG A 117 -9.62 2.80 -12.91
N LEU A 118 -9.66 2.06 -14.03
CA LEU A 118 -10.63 2.27 -15.11
C LEU A 118 -12.08 2.00 -14.68
N GLY A 119 -12.29 1.06 -13.75
CA GLY A 119 -13.61 0.77 -13.20
C GLY A 119 -13.85 1.31 -11.78
N SER A 120 -13.12 2.34 -11.37
CA SER A 120 -13.37 3.10 -10.14
C SER A 120 -13.79 4.53 -10.49
N ASN A 121 -14.72 5.12 -9.73
CA ASN A 121 -15.31 6.45 -10.00
C ASN A 121 -14.35 7.62 -9.68
N GLY A 122 -13.08 7.55 -10.07
CA GLY A 122 -12.11 8.65 -9.91
C GLY A 122 -11.58 8.86 -8.49
N ASN A 123 -12.20 8.27 -7.46
CA ASN A 123 -11.62 8.24 -6.12
C ASN A 123 -10.55 7.15 -6.05
N GLU A 124 -9.28 7.55 -6.11
CA GLU A 124 -8.09 6.69 -6.02
C GLU A 124 -7.94 5.97 -4.65
N ALA A 125 -8.93 6.11 -3.75
CA ALA A 125 -9.01 5.47 -2.45
C ALA A 125 -8.91 3.93 -2.52
N THR A 126 -9.38 3.31 -3.60
CA THR A 126 -9.26 1.86 -3.82
C THR A 126 -7.80 1.43 -4.05
N LEU A 127 -6.98 2.31 -4.65
CA LEU A 127 -5.60 2.02 -5.04
C LEU A 127 -4.61 2.32 -3.92
N GLY A 128 -4.94 3.22 -2.99
CA GLY A 128 -4.17 3.43 -1.75
C GLY A 128 -4.01 2.16 -0.91
N LYS A 129 -4.91 1.18 -1.08
CA LYS A 129 -4.83 -0.15 -0.44
C LYS A 129 -3.78 -1.07 -1.05
N ILE A 130 -3.33 -0.81 -2.28
CA ILE A 130 -2.41 -1.68 -3.04
C ILE A 130 -0.94 -1.36 -2.73
N GLY A 131 -0.67 -0.31 -1.94
CA GLY A 131 0.68 0.04 -1.52
C GLY A 131 1.61 0.47 -2.64
N ILE A 132 1.05 1.08 -3.69
CA ILE A 132 1.77 1.57 -4.86
C ILE A 132 1.74 3.10 -4.83
N SER A 133 2.87 3.74 -5.17
CA SER A 133 2.95 5.19 -5.25
C SER A 133 2.05 5.74 -6.37
N TYR A 134 1.49 6.93 -6.18
CA TYR A 134 0.63 7.58 -7.17
C TYR A 134 1.28 7.69 -8.55
N GLY A 135 2.57 8.05 -8.62
CA GLY A 135 3.31 8.12 -9.90
C GLY A 135 3.38 6.77 -10.61
N ALA A 136 3.55 5.66 -9.87
CA ALA A 136 3.55 4.32 -10.44
C ALA A 136 2.15 3.90 -10.93
N ILE A 137 1.09 4.26 -10.21
CA ILE A 137 -0.30 4.04 -10.65
C ILE A 137 -0.54 4.70 -12.02
N VAL A 138 -0.21 5.99 -12.14
CA VAL A 138 -0.38 6.74 -13.38
C VAL A 138 0.40 6.07 -14.51
N LEU A 139 1.67 5.75 -14.28
CA LEU A 139 2.53 5.11 -15.27
C LEU A 139 2.02 3.74 -15.71
N TYR A 140 1.56 2.88 -14.80
CA TYR A 140 0.98 1.58 -15.15
C TYR A 140 -0.29 1.74 -15.98
N THR A 141 -1.15 2.68 -15.60
CA THR A 141 -2.40 2.94 -16.32
C THR A 141 -2.15 3.44 -17.74
N GLN A 142 -1.19 4.36 -17.92
CA GLN A 142 -0.82 4.87 -19.23
C GLN A 142 -0.29 3.76 -20.14
N ARG A 143 0.61 2.91 -19.62
CA ARG A 143 1.12 1.76 -20.38
C ARG A 143 -0.01 0.85 -20.84
N VAL A 144 -0.86 0.41 -19.92
CA VAL A 144 -1.97 -0.51 -20.24
C VAL A 144 -2.89 0.12 -21.29
N ILE A 145 -3.28 1.39 -21.15
CA ILE A 145 -4.10 2.09 -22.14
C ILE A 145 -3.42 2.12 -23.52
N GLN A 146 -2.11 2.40 -23.58
CA GLN A 146 -1.37 2.41 -24.84
C GLN A 146 -1.42 1.05 -25.55
N ILE A 147 -1.23 -0.07 -24.85
CA ILE A 147 -1.34 -1.40 -25.49
C ILE A 147 -2.78 -1.69 -25.90
N LEU A 148 -3.78 -1.40 -25.05
CA LEU A 148 -5.17 -1.62 -25.40
C LEU A 148 -5.57 -0.85 -26.67
N MET A 149 -5.08 0.37 -26.84
CA MET A 149 -5.28 1.16 -28.05
C MET A 149 -4.63 0.53 -29.30
N LYS A 150 -3.46 -0.12 -29.16
CA LYS A 150 -2.85 -0.88 -30.27
C LYS A 150 -3.69 -2.12 -30.63
N LEU A 151 -4.32 -2.76 -29.64
CA LEU A 151 -5.17 -3.93 -29.86
C LEU A 151 -6.54 -3.59 -30.45
N LYS A 152 -7.02 -2.35 -30.25
CA LYS A 152 -8.33 -1.87 -30.71
C LYS A 152 -8.69 -2.33 -32.12
N HIS A 153 -7.80 -2.14 -33.08
CA HIS A 153 -8.06 -2.44 -34.50
C HIS A 153 -8.27 -3.93 -34.79
N LYS A 154 -7.79 -4.82 -33.92
CA LYS A 154 -7.94 -6.27 -34.08
C LYS A 154 -9.22 -6.82 -33.46
N VAL A 155 -9.77 -6.11 -32.48
CA VAL A 155 -10.87 -6.61 -31.62
C VAL A 155 -12.16 -5.85 -31.87
N ILE A 156 -12.09 -4.55 -32.21
CA ILE A 156 -13.26 -3.72 -32.48
C ILE A 156 -13.47 -3.67 -33.99
N LEU A 157 -14.37 -4.52 -34.46
CA LEU A 157 -14.90 -4.47 -35.83
C LEU A 157 -16.32 -3.90 -35.75
N TRP A 158 -16.66 -3.00 -36.67
CA TRP A 158 -18.06 -2.66 -36.87
C TRP A 158 -18.77 -3.87 -37.46
N PRO A 159 -19.98 -4.22 -36.99
CA PRO A 159 -20.79 -5.22 -37.66
C PRO A 159 -21.01 -4.74 -39.09
N THR A 160 -20.41 -5.44 -40.06
CA THR A 160 -20.79 -5.31 -41.46
C THR A 160 -22.19 -5.88 -41.59
N ILE A 161 -23.08 -5.09 -42.18
CA ILE A 161 -24.44 -5.54 -42.52
C ILE A 161 -24.26 -6.61 -43.60
N GLU A 162 -24.58 -7.85 -43.27
CA GLU A 162 -24.83 -8.93 -44.26
C GLU A 162 -26.19 -8.73 -44.91
#